data_AF-A0A944BW36-F1
#
_entry.id   AF-A0A944BW36-F1
#
_cell.length_a   1.000
_cell.length_b   1.000
_cell.length_c   1.000
_cell.angle_alpha   90.00
_cell.angle_beta   90.00
_cell.angle_gamma   90.00
#
_symmetry.space_group_name_H-M   'P 1'
#
loop_
_entity.id
_entity.type
_entity.pdbx_description
1 polymer ?
#
loop_
_entity_poly.entity_id
_entity_poly.type
_entity_poly.pdbx_seq_one_letter_code
_entity_poly.pdbx_strand_id
1 'polypeptide(L)'
;MEFYEDVQSYERDFKGIWIPKQIWLDKRLSALDKIILAEIDSLDCGERGCYASNRALSEFCQCSEAKITKSISKLISLGYLYIQSFDGRQRQIRSRLVENTKQTRKKYEADSQKIQ
;
A
#
# COMPACT_ATOMS: atom_id res chain seq x y z
N MET A 1 -20.39 -37.75 2.03
CA MET A 1 -21.18 -36.98 1.05
C MET A 1 -22.15 -36.15 1.86
N GLU A 2 -22.05 -34.84 2.04
CA GLU A 2 -21.13 -33.78 1.61
C GLU A 2 -21.16 -32.74 2.74
N PHE A 3 -20.00 -32.30 3.24
CA PHE A 3 -19.88 -31.08 4.04
C PHE A 3 -19.15 -30.08 3.14
N TYR A 4 -19.89 -29.41 2.27
CA TYR A 4 -19.43 -28.17 1.66
C TYR A 4 -19.70 -27.07 2.69
N GLU A 5 -18.67 -26.71 3.46
CA GLU A 5 -18.69 -25.42 4.15
C GLU A 5 -18.66 -24.33 3.08
N ASP A 6 -19.79 -23.63 2.97
CA ASP A 6 -19.89 -22.39 2.22
C ASP A 6 -18.82 -21.41 2.74
N VAL A 7 -17.72 -21.30 2.00
CA VAL A 7 -16.77 -20.21 2.17
C VAL A 7 -17.47 -18.97 1.64
N GLN A 8 -18.30 -18.33 2.46
CA GLN A 8 -18.83 -17.00 2.15
C GLN A 8 -17.63 -16.06 2.01
N SER A 9 -17.27 -15.75 0.75
CA SER A 9 -16.38 -14.65 0.45
C SER A 9 -17.11 -13.38 0.87
N TYR A 10 -16.83 -12.87 2.06
CA TYR A 10 -17.28 -11.55 2.46
C TYR A 10 -16.73 -10.55 1.43
N GLU A 11 -17.59 -10.09 0.52
CA GLU A 11 -17.29 -8.92 -0.29
C GLU A 11 -17.01 -7.76 0.66
N ARG A 12 -15.87 -7.09 0.46
CA ARG A 12 -15.52 -5.92 1.26
C ARG A 12 -16.57 -4.85 0.96
N ASP A 13 -17.38 -4.44 1.95
CA ASP A 13 -18.31 -3.31 1.84
C ASP A 13 -17.53 -1.97 1.78
N PHE A 14 -16.87 -1.73 0.65
CA PHE A 14 -16.00 -0.59 0.41
C PHE A 14 -16.83 0.70 0.33
N LYS A 15 -16.65 1.62 1.29
CA LYS A 15 -17.25 2.98 1.26
C LYS A 15 -16.34 4.03 0.62
N GLY A 16 -15.07 3.72 0.41
CA GLY A 16 -14.08 4.60 -0.20
C GLY A 16 -12.65 4.16 0.14
N ILE A 17 -11.67 4.82 -0.49
CA ILE A 17 -10.26 4.62 -0.19
C ILE A 17 -9.73 5.82 0.61
N TRP A 18 -8.91 5.55 1.61
CA TRP A 18 -8.20 6.58 2.34
C TRP A 18 -6.76 6.70 1.81
N ILE A 19 -6.37 7.90 1.40
CA ILE A 19 -5.00 8.21 0.97
C ILE A 19 -4.47 9.39 1.80
N PRO A 20 -3.32 9.25 2.49
CA PRO A 20 -2.76 10.35 3.28
C PRO A 20 -2.48 11.59 2.43
N LYS A 21 -2.68 12.79 3.01
CA LYS A 21 -2.44 14.09 2.34
C LYS A 21 -1.07 14.18 1.67
N GLN A 22 0.01 13.74 2.33
CA GLN A 22 1.35 13.79 1.76
C GLN A 22 1.50 12.95 0.48
N ILE A 23 0.78 11.83 0.39
CA ILE A 23 0.77 10.97 -0.81
C ILE A 23 -0.10 11.60 -1.88
N TRP A 24 -1.29 12.07 -1.49
CA TRP A 24 -2.25 12.70 -2.41
C TRP A 24 -1.64 13.90 -3.13
N LEU A 25 -0.88 14.74 -2.42
CA LEU A 25 -0.27 15.96 -2.96
C LEU A 25 1.12 15.75 -3.57
N ASP A 26 1.72 14.56 -3.45
CA ASP A 26 3.03 14.31 -4.07
C ASP A 26 2.90 14.25 -5.60
N LYS A 27 3.49 15.26 -6.27
CA LYS A 27 3.51 15.40 -7.74
C LYS A 27 4.49 14.44 -8.40
N ARG A 28 5.39 13.81 -7.64
CA ARG A 28 6.27 12.76 -8.13
C ARG A 28 5.48 11.48 -8.43
N LEU A 29 4.30 11.30 -7.82
CA LEU A 29 3.46 10.12 -7.97
C LEU A 29 2.33 10.35 -8.98
N SER A 30 2.15 9.40 -9.90
CA SER A 30 0.97 9.34 -10.75
C SER A 30 -0.27 8.98 -9.93
N ALA A 31 -1.47 9.21 -10.46
CA ALA A 31 -2.70 8.74 -9.81
C ALA A 31 -2.67 7.22 -9.59
N LEU A 32 -2.15 6.46 -10.56
CA LEU A 32 -2.01 5.02 -10.47
C LEU A 32 -0.99 4.61 -9.40
N ASP A 33 0.14 5.32 -9.27
CA ASP A 33 1.13 5.05 -8.22
C ASP A 33 0.51 5.18 -6.82
N LYS A 34 -0.37 6.17 -6.62
CA LYS A 34 -1.07 6.43 -5.36
C LYS A 34 -2.08 5.33 -5.04
N ILE A 35 -2.82 4.86 -6.05
CA ILE A 35 -3.77 3.75 -5.91
C ILE A 35 -3.03 2.45 -5.58
N ILE A 36 -1.95 2.14 -6.30
CA ILE A 36 -1.13 0.95 -6.05
C ILE A 36 -0.55 0.99 -4.63
N LEU A 37 -0.05 2.14 -4.18
CA LEU A 37 0.45 2.30 -2.82
C LEU A 37 -0.65 2.06 -1.78
N ALA A 38 -1.83 2.63 -1.98
CA ALA A 38 -2.97 2.45 -1.07
C ALA A 38 -3.41 0.99 -0.98
N GLU A 39 -3.43 0.27 -2.12
CA GLU A 39 -3.79 -1.15 -2.12
C GLU A 39 -2.72 -2.00 -1.43
N ILE A 40 -1.44 -1.77 -1.73
CA ILE A 40 -0.34 -2.47 -1.04
C ILE A 40 -0.40 -2.23 0.47
N ASP A 41 -0.66 -1.00 0.90
CA ASP A 41 -0.82 -0.65 2.32
C ASP A 41 -2.03 -1.34 2.95
N SER A 42 -3.17 -1.40 2.25
CA SER A 42 -4.36 -2.11 2.71
C SER A 42 -4.13 -3.63 2.85
N LEU A 43 -3.25 -4.20 2.04
CA LEU A 43 -2.87 -5.61 2.07
C LEU A 43 -1.69 -5.89 3.01
N ASP A 44 -0.98 -4.86 3.48
CA ASP A 44 0.09 -4.95 4.48
C ASP A 44 -0.50 -5.05 5.89
N CYS A 45 -1.27 -6.11 6.14
CA CYS A 45 -1.89 -6.37 7.43
C CYS A 45 -1.05 -7.34 8.29
N GLY A 46 -0.70 -6.90 9.51
CA GLY A 46 0.00 -7.72 10.51
C GLY A 46 1.51 -7.86 10.30
N GLU A 47 2.07 -8.96 10.79
CA GLU A 47 3.52 -9.20 10.80
C GLU A 47 4.09 -9.64 9.46
N ARG A 48 3.22 -10.14 8.56
CA ARG A 48 3.68 -10.87 7.38
C ARG A 48 3.94 -10.00 6.16
N GLY A 49 3.42 -8.77 6.10
CA GLY A 49 3.54 -7.92 4.91
C GLY A 49 2.54 -8.25 3.81
N CYS A 50 2.63 -7.52 2.70
CA CYS A 50 1.85 -7.77 1.48
C CYS A 50 2.55 -8.81 0.59
N TYR A 51 1.84 -9.90 0.25
CA TYR A 51 2.27 -10.99 -0.64
C TYR A 51 1.63 -10.94 -2.02
N ALA A 52 0.85 -9.90 -2.30
CA ALA A 52 0.10 -9.82 -3.54
C ALA A 52 1.04 -9.89 -4.74
N SER A 53 0.74 -10.81 -5.65
CA SER A 53 1.47 -10.95 -6.90
C SER A 53 1.24 -9.72 -7.79
N ASN A 54 2.12 -9.52 -8.79
CA ASN A 54 1.90 -8.45 -9.75
C ASN A 54 0.59 -8.64 -10.50
N ARG A 55 0.25 -9.88 -10.85
CA ARG A 55 -1.03 -10.25 -11.45
C ARG A 55 -2.23 -9.82 -10.60
N ALA A 56 -2.26 -10.19 -9.31
CA ALA A 56 -3.36 -9.80 -8.42
C ALA A 56 -3.51 -8.27 -8.29
N LEU A 57 -2.39 -7.55 -8.12
CA LEU A 57 -2.41 -6.09 -8.08
C LEU A 57 -2.83 -5.48 -9.42
N SER A 58 -2.45 -6.09 -10.53
CA SER A 58 -2.78 -5.61 -11.88
C SER A 58 -4.27 -5.76 -12.20
N GLU A 59 -4.87 -6.87 -11.78
CA GLU A 59 -6.31 -7.13 -11.86
C GLU A 59 -7.07 -6.09 -11.01
N PHE A 60 -6.65 -5.88 -9.76
CA PHE A 60 -7.29 -4.92 -8.85
C PHE A 60 -7.15 -3.46 -9.33
N CYS A 61 -5.94 -3.05 -9.69
CA CYS A 61 -5.65 -1.67 -10.11
C CYS A 61 -5.99 -1.40 -11.59
N GLN A 62 -6.53 -2.40 -12.30
CA GLN A 62 -6.93 -2.33 -13.70
C GLN A 62 -5.82 -1.79 -14.62
N CYS A 63 -4.61 -2.33 -14.45
CA CYS A 63 -3.44 -1.93 -15.24
C CYS A 63 -2.60 -3.15 -15.63
N SER A 64 -1.54 -2.96 -16.42
CA SER A 64 -0.64 -4.07 -16.77
C SER A 64 0.32 -4.42 -15.62
N GLU A 65 0.76 -5.67 -15.56
CA GLU A 65 1.81 -6.10 -14.60
C GLU A 65 3.10 -5.30 -14.74
N ALA A 66 3.44 -4.86 -15.97
CA ALA A 66 4.58 -3.98 -16.20
C ALA A 66 4.43 -2.62 -15.49
N LYS A 67 3.22 -2.06 -15.45
CA LYS A 67 2.92 -0.82 -14.70
C LYS A 67 3.01 -1.06 -13.19
N ILE A 68 2.56 -2.22 -12.70
CA ILE A 68 2.74 -2.61 -11.30
C ILE A 68 4.21 -2.65 -10.93
N THR A 69 5.04 -3.39 -11.69
CA THR A 69 6.49 -3.48 -11.46
C THR A 69 7.14 -2.10 -11.43
N LYS A 70 6.86 -1.26 -12.44
CA LYS A 70 7.43 0.10 -12.52
C LYS A 70 7.01 0.96 -11.32
N SER A 71 5.74 0.87 -10.91
CA SER A 71 5.22 1.64 -9.77
C SER A 71 5.83 1.18 -8.46
N ILE A 72 5.95 -0.13 -8.22
CA ILE A 72 6.60 -0.69 -7.02
C ILE A 72 8.05 -0.23 -6.94
N SER A 73 8.82 -0.36 -8.03
CA SER A 73 10.23 0.10 -8.05
C SER A 73 10.36 1.59 -7.74
N LYS A 74 9.46 2.41 -8.28
CA LYS A 74 9.41 3.86 -8.00
C LYS A 74 9.01 4.16 -6.56
N LEU A 75 8.03 3.46 -6.00
CA LEU A 75 7.60 3.64 -4.63
C LEU A 75 8.70 3.22 -3.63
N ILE A 76 9.48 2.18 -3.95
CA ILE A 76 10.67 1.79 -3.20
C ILE A 76 11.74 2.88 -3.27
N SER A 77 12.05 3.39 -4.47
CA SER A 77 13.09 4.42 -4.62
C SER A 77 12.73 5.74 -3.93
N LEU A 78 11.44 6.07 -3.84
CA LEU A 78 10.92 7.22 -3.09
C LEU A 78 10.76 6.95 -1.59
N GLY A 79 11.01 5.72 -1.13
CA GLY A 79 10.96 5.34 0.28
C GLY A 79 9.56 5.16 0.85
N TYR A 80 8.54 4.95 0.01
CA TYR A 80 7.18 4.62 0.46
C TYR A 80 6.99 3.12 0.75
N LEU A 81 7.73 2.28 0.05
CA LEU A 81 7.73 0.83 0.20
C LEU A 81 9.14 0.30 0.48
N TYR A 82 9.24 -0.90 1.04
CA TYR A 82 10.47 -1.70 1.03
C TYR A 82 10.14 -3.19 0.90
N ILE A 83 11.09 -3.96 0.38
CA ILE A 83 10.99 -5.43 0.33
C ILE A 83 11.54 -5.97 1.64
N GLN A 84 10.69 -6.63 2.43
CA GLN A 84 11.08 -7.26 3.69
C GLN A 84 11.81 -8.58 3.46
N SER A 85 11.34 -9.38 2.50
CA SER A 85 11.98 -10.63 2.11
C SER A 85 11.61 -11.06 0.70
N PHE A 86 12.42 -11.95 0.13
CA PHE A 86 12.18 -12.61 -1.14
C PHE A 86 12.80 -14.01 -1.11
N ASP A 87 11.99 -15.04 -1.34
CA ASP A 87 12.43 -16.45 -1.29
C ASP A 87 12.71 -17.05 -2.67
N GLY A 88 12.70 -16.23 -3.73
CA GLY A 88 12.82 -16.65 -5.13
C GLY A 88 11.48 -16.91 -5.83
N ARG A 89 10.38 -17.04 -5.08
CA ARG A 89 9.02 -17.25 -5.62
C ARG A 89 8.07 -16.13 -5.22
N GLN A 90 8.10 -15.73 -3.96
CA GLN A 90 7.24 -14.71 -3.38
C GLN A 90 8.08 -13.63 -2.72
N ARG A 91 7.63 -12.39 -2.91
CA ARG A 91 8.18 -11.22 -2.22
C ARG A 91 7.22 -10.77 -1.14
N GLN A 92 7.77 -10.25 -0.05
CA GLN A 92 7.03 -9.58 1.00
C GLN A 92 7.31 -8.09 0.91
N ILE A 93 6.28 -7.29 0.62
CA ILE A 93 6.38 -5.83 0.59
C ILE A 93 5.80 -5.25 1.87
N ARG A 94 6.47 -4.23 2.39
CA ARG A 94 5.99 -3.44 3.52
C ARG A 94 5.81 -1.98 3.13
N SER A 95 4.74 -1.40 3.62
CA SER A 95 4.41 0.02 3.52
C SER A 95 5.01 0.81 4.68
N ARG A 96 5.51 2.00 4.38
CA ARG A 96 5.97 2.97 5.40
C ARG A 96 4.92 4.03 5.72
N LEU A 97 3.65 3.85 5.33
CA LEU A 97 2.61 4.84 5.59
C LEU A 97 2.27 4.92 7.09
N VAL A 98 2.21 3.79 7.79
CA VAL A 98 1.93 3.76 9.24
C VAL A 98 3.02 4.48 10.05
N GLU A 99 4.29 4.36 9.65
CA GLU A 99 5.41 5.06 10.28
C GLU A 99 5.42 6.56 9.97
N ASN A 100 5.03 6.94 8.74
CA ASN A 100 4.98 8.34 8.32
C ASN A 100 3.87 9.15 9.00
N THR A 101 2.76 8.54 9.44
CA THR A 101 1.72 9.24 10.20
C THR A 101 2.22 9.71 11.59
N LYS A 102 3.11 8.93 12.22
CA LYS A 102 3.74 9.31 13.51
C LYS A 102 4.76 10.44 13.30
N GLN A 103 5.55 10.38 12.24
CA GLN A 103 6.53 11.43 11.91
C GLN A 103 5.85 12.74 11.52
N THR A 104 4.75 12.67 10.77
CA THR A 104 3.95 13.87 10.44
C THR A 104 3.30 14.46 11.68
N ARG A 105 2.70 13.67 12.60
CA ARG A 105 2.21 14.18 13.90
C ARG A 105 3.29 14.92 14.69
N LYS A 106 4.45 14.30 14.90
CA LYS A 106 5.58 14.94 15.60
C LYS A 106 6.03 16.23 14.94
N LYS A 107 6.01 16.29 13.60
CA LYS A 107 6.36 17.50 12.84
C LYS A 107 5.30 18.59 12.97
N TYR A 108 4.01 18.26 12.84
CA TYR A 108 2.91 19.22 13.07
C TYR A 108 2.89 19.74 14.50
N GLU A 109 3.17 18.89 15.49
CA GLU A 109 3.30 19.28 16.91
C GLU A 109 4.49 20.24 17.11
N ALA A 110 5.64 19.94 16.50
CA ALA A 110 6.83 20.79 16.56
C ALA A 110 6.69 22.13 15.81
N ASP A 111 5.98 22.13 14.67
CA ASP A 111 5.76 23.35 13.87
C ASP A 111 4.66 24.23 14.51
N SER A 112 3.68 23.65 15.21
CA SER A 112 2.63 24.41 15.93
C SER A 112 3.15 25.12 17.18
N GLN A 113 4.20 24.58 17.82
CA GLN A 113 4.85 25.20 18.98
C GLN A 113 5.76 26.39 18.62
N LYS A 114 6.09 26.59 17.34
CA LYS A 114 6.92 27.72 16.85
C LYS A 114 6.12 28.94 16.42
N ILE A 115 4.79 28.84 16.44
CA ILE A 115 3.85 29.91 16.06
C ILE A 115 3.29 30.63 17.31
N GLN A 116 3.69 30.20 18.51
CA GLN A 116 3.43 30.87 19.79
C GLN A 116 4.69 31.58 20.31
#